data_AF-A0A7W9Z1Q2-F1
#
_entry.id   AF-A0A7W9Z1Q2-F1
#
_cell.length_a   1.000
_cell.length_b   1.000
_cell.length_c   1.000
_cell.angle_alpha   90.00
_cell.angle_beta   90.00
_cell.angle_gamma   90.00
#
_symmetry.space_group_name_H-M   'P 1'
#
loop_
_entity.id
_entity.type
_entity.pdbx_description
1 polymer ?
#
loop_
_entity_poly.entity_id
_entity_poly.type
_entity_poly.pdbx_seq_one_letter_code
_entity_poly.pdbx_strand_id
1 'polypeptide(L)'
;METIRFYQRKGLLQTPKRLDGGRRYGSEDVRRLLFIKQAQSAGFTLEEIRELLDLDAGDDRERAREAARARLAALDERIAELNRAREALERLIGECASGKKGPCPILASFGL
;
A
#
# COMPACT_ATOMS: atom_id res chain seq x y z
N MET A 1 -12.37 12.58 11.07
CA MET A 1 -11.21 13.47 11.42
C MET A 1 -10.10 12.69 12.16
N GLU A 2 -9.80 11.45 11.75
CA GLU A 2 -8.78 10.63 12.41
C GLU A 2 -7.51 10.50 11.55
N THR A 3 -7.67 10.34 10.23
CA THR A 3 -6.57 10.19 9.26
C THR A 3 -5.60 11.37 9.25
N ILE A 4 -6.09 12.62 9.29
CA ILE A 4 -5.22 13.81 9.32
C ILE A 4 -4.40 13.87 10.62
N ARG A 5 -5.04 13.58 11.77
CA ARG A 5 -4.35 13.53 13.06
C ARG A 5 -3.34 12.39 13.11
N PHE A 6 -3.66 11.27 12.47
CA PHE A 6 -2.76 10.13 12.35
C PHE A 6 -1.51 10.49 11.53
N TYR A 7 -1.66 11.17 10.39
CA TYR A 7 -0.53 11.66 9.61
C TYR A 7 0.31 12.69 10.37
N GLN A 8 -0.31 13.57 11.16
CA GLN A 8 0.41 14.48 12.06
C GLN A 8 1.24 13.72 13.10
N ARG A 9 0.67 12.71 13.77
CA ARG A 9 1.41 11.86 14.74
C ARG A 9 2.56 11.09 14.09
N LYS A 10 2.40 10.71 12.83
CA LYS A 10 3.42 10.03 12.02
C LYS A 10 4.40 11.00 11.34
N GLY A 11 4.33 12.31 11.63
CA GLY A 11 5.24 13.32 11.05
C GLY A 11 5.05 13.55 9.55
N LEU A 12 4.00 12.99 8.95
CA LEU A 12 3.74 13.07 7.51
C LEU A 12 3.03 14.37 7.11
N LEU A 13 2.41 15.08 8.05
CA LEU A 13 1.76 16.36 7.82
C LEU A 13 2.10 17.29 8.98
N GLN A 14 2.43 18.54 8.66
CA GLN A 14 2.68 19.54 9.69
C GLN A 14 1.40 19.79 10.52
N THR A 15 1.58 20.14 11.79
CA THR A 15 0.46 20.55 12.63
C THR A 15 0.33 22.07 12.54
N PRO A 16 -0.67 22.61 11.83
CA PRO A 16 -0.86 24.05 11.75
C PRO A 16 -1.18 24.65 13.12
N LYS A 17 -0.76 25.89 13.34
CA LYS A 17 -1.11 26.66 14.54
C LYS A 17 -2.63 26.77 14.66
N ARG A 18 -3.15 26.65 15.88
CA ARG A 18 -4.57 26.88 16.15
C ARG A 18 -4.86 28.37 15.99
N LEU A 19 -5.82 28.71 15.13
CA LEU A 19 -6.39 30.05 15.00
C LEU A 19 -7.89 29.94 15.30
N ASP A 20 -8.37 30.74 16.25
CA ASP A 20 -9.79 30.92 16.59
C ASP A 20 -10.62 29.62 16.61
N GLY A 21 -10.21 28.67 17.46
CA GLY A 21 -10.96 27.43 17.72
C GLY A 21 -10.74 26.29 16.71
N GLY A 22 -10.03 26.52 15.59
CA GLY A 22 -9.82 25.53 14.53
C GLY A 22 -8.37 25.38 14.05
N ARG A 23 -8.09 24.27 13.35
CA ARG A 23 -6.89 24.10 12.52
C ARG A 23 -7.25 24.48 11.09
N ARG A 24 -6.48 25.38 10.47
CA ARG A 24 -6.63 25.74 9.05
C ARG A 24 -5.56 25.03 8.24
N TYR A 25 -5.97 24.37 7.15
CA TYR A 25 -5.07 23.71 6.22
C TYR A 25 -5.00 24.53 4.93
N GLY A 26 -3.80 24.83 4.47
CA GLY A 26 -3.54 25.55 3.23
C GLY A 26 -3.56 24.65 2.00
N SER A 27 -3.34 25.25 0.83
CA SER A 27 -3.22 24.53 -0.44
C SER A 27 -2.05 23.54 -0.45
N GLU A 28 -0.96 23.85 0.25
CA GLU A 28 0.19 22.97 0.43
C GLU A 28 -0.16 21.71 1.23
N ASP A 29 -0.90 21.85 2.32
CA ASP A 29 -1.38 20.72 3.11
C ASP A 29 -2.26 19.77 2.27
N VAL A 30 -3.13 20.34 1.44
CA VAL A 30 -3.98 19.57 0.51
C VAL A 30 -3.13 18.81 -0.50
N ARG A 31 -2.12 19.47 -1.10
CA ARG A 31 -1.19 18.82 -2.04
C ARG A 31 -0.46 17.66 -1.37
N ARG A 32 0.03 17.87 -0.15
CA ARG A 32 0.72 16.83 0.64
C ARG A 32 -0.19 15.65 0.99
N LEU A 33 -1.45 15.92 1.35
CA LEU A 33 -2.44 14.87 1.59
C LEU A 33 -2.75 14.04 0.33
N LEU A 34 -2.88 14.69 -0.83
CA LEU A 34 -3.07 14.01 -2.11
C LEU A 34 -1.85 13.17 -2.50
N PHE A 35 -0.64 13.68 -2.23
CA PHE A 35 0.59 12.92 -2.43
C PHE A 35 0.61 11.64 -1.58
N ILE A 36 0.37 11.76 -0.27
CA ILE A 36 0.34 10.62 0.66
C ILE A 36 -0.68 9.58 0.17
N LYS A 37 -1.89 10.01 -0.21
CA LYS A 37 -2.93 9.10 -0.68
C LYS A 37 -2.52 8.35 -1.96
N GLN A 38 -1.91 9.05 -2.92
CA GLN A 38 -1.45 8.42 -4.17
C GLN A 38 -0.31 7.44 -3.92
N ALA A 39 0.65 7.78 -3.07
CA ALA A 39 1.75 6.91 -2.73
C ALA A 39 1.28 5.65 -1.97
N GLN A 40 0.31 5.77 -1.06
CA GLN A 40 -0.32 4.60 -0.43
C GLN A 40 -1.00 3.68 -1.45
N SER A 41 -1.72 4.25 -2.42
CA SER A 41 -2.34 3.47 -3.51
C SER A 41 -1.30 2.77 -4.39
N ALA A 42 -0.12 3.35 -4.57
CA ALA A 42 1.02 2.73 -5.25
C ALA A 42 1.76 1.69 -4.37
N GLY A 43 1.22 1.40 -3.17
CA GLY A 43 1.71 0.36 -2.28
C GLY A 43 2.70 0.85 -1.24
N PHE A 44 3.18 2.10 -1.28
CA PHE A 44 4.20 2.60 -0.35
C PHE A 44 3.75 2.55 1.12
N THR A 45 4.69 2.20 2.00
CA THR A 45 4.48 2.26 3.46
C THR A 45 4.50 3.71 3.93
N LEU A 46 3.99 3.98 5.14
CA LEU A 46 4.02 5.33 5.69
C LEU A 46 5.46 5.82 5.94
N GLU A 47 6.36 4.90 6.26
CA GLU A 47 7.78 5.14 6.44
C GLU A 47 8.44 5.57 5.12
N GLU A 48 8.23 4.82 4.03
CA GLU A 48 8.73 5.18 2.70
C GLU A 48 8.12 6.50 2.18
N ILE A 49 6.84 6.75 2.45
CA ILE A 49 6.19 8.01 2.08
C ILE A 49 6.83 9.19 2.81
N ARG A 50 7.29 9.00 4.05
CA ARG A 50 8.03 10.05 4.77
C ARG A 50 9.35 10.34 4.06
N GLU A 51 10.10 9.31 3.69
CA GLU A 51 11.35 9.48 2.95
C GLU A 51 11.12 10.19 1.62
N LEU A 52 10.09 9.80 0.85
CA LEU A 52 9.74 10.47 -0.40
C LEU A 52 9.40 11.97 -0.20
N LEU A 53 8.70 12.30 0.88
CA LEU A 53 8.38 13.70 1.22
C LEU A 53 9.62 14.51 1.61
N ASP A 54 10.63 13.88 2.21
CA ASP A 54 11.90 14.53 2.54
C ASP A 54 12.78 14.71 1.29
N LEU A 55 12.70 13.80 0.31
CA LEU A 55 13.41 13.91 -0.97
C LEU A 55 12.84 15.01 -1.88
N ASP A 56 11.52 15.23 -1.87
CA ASP A 56 10.87 16.32 -2.61
C ASP A 56 11.36 17.70 -2.13
N ALA A 57 11.62 17.86 -0.83
CA ALA A 57 12.19 19.07 -0.27
C ALA A 57 13.65 19.33 -0.70
N GLY A 58 14.37 18.28 -1.13
CA GLY A 58 15.78 18.33 -1.54
C GLY A 58 16.05 18.26 -3.05
N ASP A 59 15.01 18.14 -3.90
CA ASP A 59 15.09 17.88 -5.35
C ASP A 59 15.98 16.67 -5.72
N ASP A 60 16.02 15.65 -4.86
CA ASP A 60 16.85 14.45 -5.04
C ASP A 60 16.11 13.39 -5.88
N ARG A 61 16.11 13.66 -7.19
CA ARG A 61 15.40 12.84 -8.19
C ARG A 61 15.95 11.43 -8.32
N GLU A 62 17.25 11.22 -8.12
CA GLU A 62 17.85 9.89 -8.27
C GLU A 62 17.38 8.97 -7.14
N ARG A 63 17.43 9.44 -5.88
CA ARG A 63 16.92 8.65 -4.75
C ARG A 63 15.42 8.37 -4.86
N ALA A 64 14.64 9.34 -5.36
CA ALA A 64 13.22 9.12 -5.62
C ALA A 64 12.98 8.01 -6.66
N ARG A 65 13.79 7.95 -7.72
CA ARG A 65 13.73 6.87 -8.72
C ARG A 65 14.14 5.53 -8.14
N GLU A 66 15.15 5.48 -7.29
CA GLU A 66 15.58 4.26 -6.61
C GLU A 66 14.47 3.70 -5.71
N ALA A 67 13.83 4.57 -4.90
CA ALA A 67 12.69 4.19 -4.07
C ALA A 67 11.52 3.64 -4.91
N ALA A 68 11.23 4.27 -6.05
CA ALA A 68 10.19 3.80 -6.97
C ALA A 68 10.54 2.44 -7.59
N ARG A 69 11.81 2.21 -8.00
CA ARG A 69 12.27 0.93 -8.53
C ARG A 69 12.17 -0.19 -7.48
N ALA A 70 12.57 0.08 -6.24
CA ALA A 70 12.46 -0.88 -5.15
C ALA A 70 11.00 -1.26 -4.89
N ARG A 71 10.09 -0.28 -4.86
CA ARG A 71 8.65 -0.54 -4.70
C ARG A 71 8.07 -1.32 -5.88
N LEU A 72 8.48 -1.02 -7.11
CA LEU A 72 8.06 -1.78 -8.28
C LEU A 72 8.48 -3.26 -8.19
N ALA A 73 9.74 -3.53 -7.85
CA ALA A 73 10.25 -4.90 -7.69
C ALA A 73 9.45 -5.68 -6.61
N ALA A 74 9.18 -5.06 -5.47
CA ALA A 74 8.38 -5.68 -4.41
C ALA A 74 6.92 -5.96 -4.84
N LEU A 75 6.33 -5.09 -5.67
CA LEU A 75 5.00 -5.32 -6.24
C LEU A 75 5.02 -6.50 -7.22
N ASP A 76 6.02 -6.58 -8.09
CA ASP A 76 6.16 -7.67 -9.06
C ASP A 76 6.32 -9.02 -8.37
N GLU A 77 7.14 -9.09 -7.30
CA GLU A 77 7.26 -10.28 -6.46
C GLU A 77 5.92 -10.69 -5.85
N ARG A 78 5.18 -9.72 -5.28
CA ARG A 78 3.87 -9.99 -4.68
C ARG A 78 2.84 -10.44 -5.71
N ILE A 79 2.85 -9.86 -6.90
CA ILE A 79 1.98 -10.28 -8.02
C ILE A 79 2.31 -11.72 -8.42
N ALA A 80 3.58 -12.08 -8.53
CA ALA A 80 4.00 -13.44 -8.86
C ALA A 80 3.54 -14.45 -7.80
N GLU A 81 3.65 -14.13 -6.51
CA GLU A 81 3.09 -14.96 -5.43
C GLU A 81 1.58 -15.13 -5.53
N LEU A 82 0.84 -14.03 -5.72
CA LEU A 82 -0.61 -14.05 -5.80
C LEU A 82 -1.10 -14.82 -7.03
N ASN A 83 -0.40 -14.71 -8.17
CA ASN A 83 -0.71 -15.49 -9.37
C ASN A 83 -0.51 -16.99 -9.14
N ARG A 84 0.58 -17.41 -8.49
CA ARG A 84 0.79 -18.82 -8.14
C ARG A 84 -0.31 -19.36 -7.22
N ALA A 85 -0.71 -18.58 -6.22
CA ALA A 85 -1.81 -18.94 -5.33
C ALA A 85 -3.15 -19.04 -6.08
N ARG A 86 -3.41 -18.11 -7.01
CA ARG A 86 -4.59 -18.09 -7.88
C ARG A 86 -4.66 -19.34 -8.76
N GLU A 87 -3.57 -19.67 -9.45
CA GLU A 87 -3.48 -20.87 -10.30
C GLU A 87 -3.70 -22.16 -9.50
N ALA A 88 -3.13 -22.25 -8.30
CA ALA A 88 -3.34 -23.38 -7.41
C ALA A 88 -4.82 -23.54 -7.02
N LEU A 89 -5.51 -22.43 -6.70
CA LEU A 89 -6.94 -22.45 -6.38
C LEU A 89 -7.79 -22.81 -7.61
N GLU A 90 -7.48 -22.28 -8.79
CA GLU A 90 -8.18 -22.63 -10.04
C GLU A 90 -8.09 -24.13 -10.33
N ARG A 91 -6.91 -24.73 -10.15
CA ARG A 91 -6.72 -26.18 -10.30
C ARG A 91 -7.58 -26.97 -9.30
N LEU A 92 -7.57 -26.59 -8.02
CA LEU A 92 -8.37 -27.27 -6.99
C LEU A 92 -9.87 -27.16 -7.26
N ILE A 93 -10.34 -26.02 -7.77
CA ILE A 93 -11.74 -25.82 -8.19
C ILE A 93 -12.10 -26.76 -9.34
N GLY A 94 -11.24 -26.87 -10.36
CA GLY A 94 -11.45 -27.78 -11.50
C GLY A 94 -11.48 -29.25 -11.10
N GLU A 95 -10.55 -29.69 -10.25
CA GLU A 95 -10.51 -31.04 -9.69
C GLU A 95 -11.76 -31.34 -8.86
N CYS A 96 -12.20 -30.41 -8.02
CA CYS A 96 -13.42 -30.57 -7.23
C CYS A 96 -14.68 -30.64 -8.10
N ALA A 97 -14.78 -29.84 -9.17
CA ALA A 97 -15.94 -29.82 -10.06
C ALA A 97 -16.10 -31.11 -10.88
N SER A 98 -14.98 -31.79 -11.18
CA SER A 98 -14.96 -33.06 -11.94
C SER A 98 -15.14 -34.31 -11.07
N GLY A 99 -14.81 -34.23 -9.78
CA GLY A 99 -15.00 -35.31 -8.82
C GLY A 99 -16.45 -35.43 -8.34
N LYS A 100 -17.10 -36.59 -8.57
CA LYS A 100 -18.46 -36.87 -8.05
C LYS A 100 -18.47 -37.63 -6.71
N LYS A 101 -17.33 -38.19 -6.27
CA LYS A 101 -17.18 -38.98 -5.03
C LYS A 101 -15.75 -38.86 -4.49
N GLY A 102 -15.58 -38.94 -3.17
CA GLY A 102 -14.29 -38.85 -2.47
C GLY A 102 -14.15 -37.56 -1.64
N PRO A 103 -13.05 -37.42 -0.86
CA PRO A 103 -12.77 -36.20 -0.11
C PRO A 103 -12.60 -35.01 -1.07
N CYS A 104 -13.10 -33.84 -0.68
CA CYS A 104 -13.00 -32.63 -1.48
C CYS A 104 -11.51 -32.24 -1.68
N PRO A 105 -11.01 -32.13 -2.92
CA PRO A 105 -9.61 -31.77 -3.18
C PRO A 105 -9.18 -30.44 -2.54
N ILE A 106 -10.11 -29.48 -2.45
CA ILE A 106 -9.87 -28.19 -1.80
C ILE A 106 -9.59 -28.38 -0.31
N LEU A 107 -10.42 -29.14 0.41
CA LEU A 107 -10.26 -29.37 1.86
C LEU A 107 -9.03 -30.24 2.17
N ALA A 108 -8.80 -31.27 1.35
CA ALA A 108 -7.66 -32.16 1.48
C ALA A 108 -6.31 -31.41 1.30
N SER A 109 -6.26 -30.37 0.45
CA SER A 109 -5.04 -29.57 0.24
C SER A 109 -4.64 -28.73 1.46
N PHE A 110 -5.55 -28.51 2.42
CA PHE A 110 -5.28 -27.75 3.66
C PHE A 110 -5.23 -28.65 4.90
N GLY A 111 -5.15 -29.97 4.71
CA GLY A 111 -4.97 -30.93 5.81
C GLY A 111 -6.22 -31.21 6.63
N LEU A 112 -7.42 -30.98 6.08
CA LEU A 112 -8.70 -31.42 6.65
C LEU A 112 -9.19 -32.73 6.02
#